data_AF-A0A399YEB4-F1
#
_entry.id   AF-A0A399YEB4-F1
#
_cell.length_a   1.000
_cell.length_b   1.000
_cell.length_c   1.000
_cell.angle_alpha   90.00
_cell.angle_beta   90.00
_cell.angle_gamma   90.00
#
_symmetry.space_group_name_H-M   'P 1'
#
loop_
_entity.id
_entity.type
_entity.pdbx_description
1 polymer ?
#
loop_
_entity_poly.entity_id
_entity_poly.type
_entity_poly.pdbx_seq_one_letter_code
_entity_poly.pdbx_strand_id
1 'polypeptide(L)' 'MQITNISEAKASLSKLVEKALQGEEVIIGKAGKPVVKLIPYDL' A
#
# COMPACT_ATOMS: atom_id res chain seq x y z
N MET A 1 -8.62 8.87 -0.74
CA MET A 1 -8.17 7.46 -0.76
C MET A 1 -7.46 7.22 -2.10
N GLN A 2 -6.14 7.12 -2.11
CA GLN A 2 -5.35 6.86 -3.31
C GLN A 2 -5.04 5.36 -3.40
N ILE A 3 -5.32 4.74 -4.54
CA ILE A 3 -5.08 3.31 -4.77
C ILE A 3 -3.85 3.19 -5.68
N THR A 4 -2.76 2.62 -5.17
CA THR A 4 -1.56 2.34 -5.97
C THR A 4 -1.75 1.02 -6.71
N ASN A 5 -1.46 0.98 -8.01
CA ASN A 5 -1.57 -0.27 -8.77
C ASN A 5 -0.52 -1.27 -8.30
N ILE A 6 -0.83 -2.57 -8.26
CA ILE A 6 0.11 -3.62 -7.89
C ILE A 6 1.43 -3.59 -8.69
N SER A 7 1.38 -3.20 -9.96
CA SER A 7 2.57 -3.06 -10.82
C SER A 7 3.49 -1.91 -10.40
N GLU A 8 2.94 -0.84 -9.83
CA GLU A 8 3.70 0.28 -9.27
C GLU A 8 4.16 -0.04 -7.85
N ALA A 9 3.30 -0.72 -7.08
CA ALA A 9 3.58 -1.11 -5.71
C ALA A 9 4.78 -2.06 -5.61
N LYS A 10 4.93 -3.04 -6.52
CA LYS A 10 6.10 -3.94 -6.52
C LYS A 10 7.43 -3.20 -6.72
N ALA A 11 7.42 -2.06 -7.44
CA ALA A 11 8.61 -1.27 -7.70
C ALA A 11 8.94 -0.31 -6.55
N SER A 12 7.94 0.07 -5.76
CA SER A 12 8.04 1.09 -4.70
C SER A 12 7.65 0.57 -3.31
N LEU A 13 7.70 -0.75 -3.10
CA LEU A 13 7.16 -1.41 -1.91
C LEU A 13 7.77 -0.87 -0.62
N SER A 14 9.08 -0.66 -0.58
CA SER A 14 9.77 -0.13 0.62
C SER A 14 9.20 1.22 1.05
N LYS A 15 8.98 2.14 0.10
CA LYS A 15 8.37 3.46 0.36
C LYS A 15 6.93 3.35 0.84
N LEU A 16 6.17 2.41 0.28
CA LEU A 16 4.78 2.16 0.70
C LEU A 16 4.72 1.59 2.12
N VAL A 17 5.67 0.74 2.50
CA VAL A 17 5.79 0.23 3.87
C VAL A 17 6.14 1.35 4.85
N GLU A 18 7.11 2.21 4.53
CA GLU A 18 7.45 3.37 5.37
C GLU A 18 6.24 4.27 5.63
N LYS A 19 5.46 4.57 4.59
CA LYS A 19 4.20 5.32 4.71
C LYS A 19 3.21 4.63 5.65
N ALA A 20 3.01 3.33 5.49
CA ALA A 20 2.12 2.56 6.38
C ALA A 20 2.61 2.60 7.84
N LEU A 21 3.91 2.46 8.08
CA LEU A 21 4.54 2.57 9.40
C LEU A 21 4.40 3.97 10.02
N GLN A 22 4.34 5.02 9.20
CA GLN A 22 4.05 6.39 9.64
C GLN A 22 2.56 6.64 9.93
N GLY A 23 1.71 5.62 9.76
CA GLY A 23 0.26 5.71 9.96
C GLY A 23 -0.51 6.21 8.75
N GLU A 24 0.12 6.36 7.58
CA GLU A 24 -0.61 6.67 6.35
C GLU A 24 -1.44 5.47 5.90
N GLU A 25 -2.64 5.73 5.37
CA GLU A 25 -3.44 4.70 4.73
C GLU A 25 -2.87 4.35 3.36
N VAL A 26 -2.39 3.11 3.22
CA VAL A 26 -1.82 2.61 1.97
C VAL A 26 -2.68 1.47 1.41
N ILE A 27 -3.33 1.74 0.28
CA ILE A 27 -4.18 0.79 -0.44
C ILE A 27 -3.52 0.40 -1.76
N ILE A 28 -3.36 -0.90 -1.99
CA ILE A 28 -2.88 -1.44 -3.27
C ILE A 28 -4.07 -2.05 -4.00
N GLY A 29 -4.16 -1.80 -5.30
CA GLY A 29 -5.26 -2.23 -6.16
C GLY A 29 -4.82 -2.91 -7.45
N LYS A 30 -5.80 -3.49 -8.15
CA LYS A 30 -5.66 -4.06 -9.48
C LYS A 30 -6.89 -3.67 -10.31
N ALA A 31 -6.67 -3.17 -11.53
CA ALA A 31 -7.74 -2.71 -12.43
C ALA A 31 -8.73 -1.71 -11.77
N GLY A 32 -8.20 -0.73 -11.04
CA GLY A 32 -8.99 0.31 -10.36
C GLY A 32 -9.73 -0.15 -9.10
N LYS A 33 -9.62 -1.43 -8.72
CA LYS A 33 -10.24 -1.99 -7.51
C LYS A 33 -9.21 -2.15 -6.39
N PRO A 34 -9.51 -1.75 -5.15
CA PRO A 34 -8.64 -2.02 -4.01
C PRO A 34 -8.62 -3.54 -3.75
N VAL A 35 -7.43 -4.10 -3.48
CA VAL A 35 -7.27 -5.56 -3.25
C VAL A 35 -6.60 -5.86 -1.93
N VAL A 36 -5.68 -5.01 -1.46
CA VAL A 36 -5.02 -5.16 -0.16
C VAL A 36 -4.75 -3.79 0.47
N LYS A 37 -4.65 -3.77 1.80
CA LYS A 37 -4.21 -2.61 2.60
C LYS A 37 -2.92 -3.00 3.31
N LEU A 38 -1.92 -2.12 3.29
CA LEU A 38 -0.75 -2.27 4.16
C LEU A 38 -1.09 -1.70 5.53
N ILE A 39 -0.86 -2.49 6.56
CA ILE A 39 -0.98 -2.09 7.96
C ILE A 39 0.34 -2.43 8.65
N PRO A 40 0.83 -1.60 9.59
CA PRO A 40 1.90 -2.00 10.49
C PRO A 40 1.56 -3.33 11.14
N TYR A 41 2.56 -4.19 11.25
CA TYR A 41 2.43 -5.39 12.05
C TYR A 41 2.55 -5.01 13.52
N ASP A 42 1.63 -5.52 14.34
CA ASP A 42 1.64 -5.39 15.79
C ASP A 42 1.45 -6.80 16.38
N LEU A 43 2.19 -7.13 17.43
CA LEU A 43 2.22 -8.45 18.07
C LEU A 43 1.30 -8.51 19.29
#